data_AF-A0A5S9XR73-F1
#
_entry.id   AF-A0A5S9XR73-F1
#
_cell.length_a   1.000
_cell.length_b   1.000
_cell.length_c   1.000
_cell.angle_alpha   90.00
_cell.angle_beta   90.00
_cell.angle_gamma   90.00
#
_symmetry.space_group_name_H-M   'P 1'
#
loop_
_entity.id
_entity.type
_entity.pdbx_description
1 polymer ?
#
loop_
_entity_poly.entity_id
_entity_poly.type
_entity_poly.pdbx_seq_one_letter_code
_entity_poly.pdbx_strand_id
1 'polypeptide(L)'
;MTNQIYKQVFSFFLSVLLLQSSTVSYVPKSFDLKKPCKHFVLYLHNIAYDGDNAANATAATIVKPLGLGDHSFGELIIINNPVTLDQNYLSKPVARAQGFYFYNMKTNYNAWVAWTLVFNSTKHKGTFTIMDANPFGLQPARDLSIVGGTGDFLMTRGIATFKTKLTQGIDVVPNFNKWY
;
A
#
# COMPACT_ATOMS: atom_id res chain seq x y z
N MET A 1 18.59 -64.74 18.26
CA MET A 1 18.84 -63.71 17.23
C MET A 1 17.61 -62.86 16.91
N THR A 2 16.41 -63.44 16.83
CA THR A 2 15.16 -62.75 16.44
C THR A 2 14.75 -61.60 17.37
N ASN A 3 14.91 -61.74 18.70
CA ASN A 3 14.58 -60.68 19.67
C ASN A 3 15.48 -59.43 19.61
N GLN A 4 16.73 -59.58 19.12
CA GLN A 4 17.67 -58.46 18.98
C GLN A 4 17.24 -57.55 17.82
N ILE A 5 16.78 -58.15 16.72
CA ILE A 5 16.33 -57.46 15.51
C ILE A 5 15.05 -56.67 15.80
N TYR A 6 14.09 -57.26 16.53
CA TYR A 6 12.87 -56.56 16.93
C TYR A 6 13.16 -55.31 17.78
N LYS A 7 14.12 -55.38 18.72
CA LYS A 7 14.53 -54.22 19.53
C LYS A 7 15.17 -53.12 18.67
N GLN A 8 16.02 -53.47 17.71
CA GLN A 8 16.64 -52.49 16.81
C GLN A 8 15.62 -51.83 15.88
N VAL A 9 14.70 -52.59 15.30
CA VAL A 9 13.65 -52.04 14.43
C VAL A 9 12.69 -51.15 15.22
N PHE A 10 12.31 -51.55 16.42
CA PHE A 10 11.46 -50.74 17.30
C PHE A 10 12.16 -49.44 17.74
N SER A 11 13.45 -49.51 18.09
CA SER A 11 14.24 -48.33 18.44
C SER A 11 14.40 -47.36 17.26
N PHE A 12 14.56 -47.88 16.04
CA PHE A 12 14.63 -47.06 14.84
C PHE A 12 13.28 -46.36 14.57
N PHE A 13 12.17 -47.09 14.63
CA PHE A 13 10.83 -46.51 14.49
C PHE A 13 10.54 -45.42 15.53
N LEU A 14 10.92 -45.66 16.79
CA LEU A 14 10.75 -44.70 17.86
C LEU A 14 11.59 -43.42 17.64
N SER A 15 12.80 -43.55 17.11
CA SER A 15 13.65 -42.40 16.77
C SER A 15 13.09 -41.55 15.63
N VAL A 16 12.50 -42.19 14.61
CA VAL A 16 11.85 -41.48 13.48
C VAL A 16 10.58 -40.76 13.93
N LEU A 17 9.78 -41.37 14.80
CA LEU A 17 8.61 -40.74 15.42
C LEU A 17 8.99 -39.50 16.24
N LEU A 18 10.08 -39.56 17.00
CA LEU A 18 10.57 -38.43 17.81
C LEU A 18 11.17 -37.28 16.99
N LEU A 19 11.72 -37.57 15.80
CA LEU A 19 12.24 -36.55 14.88
C LEU A 19 11.11 -35.77 14.16
N GLN A 20 9.93 -36.37 13.98
CA GLN A 20 8.77 -35.73 13.35
C GLN A 20 7.96 -34.85 14.31
N SER A 21 8.15 -34.99 15.63
CA SER A 21 7.43 -34.24 16.66
C SER A 21 7.97 -32.84 16.94
N SER A 22 8.63 -32.18 15.98
CA SER A 22 8.91 -30.75 16.08
C SER A 22 7.62 -29.95 15.85
N THR A 23 6.72 -29.97 16.83
CA THR A 23 5.61 -29.01 16.89
C THR A 23 6.22 -27.64 17.13
N VAL A 24 6.42 -26.89 16.05
CA VAL A 24 6.63 -25.44 16.13
C VAL A 24 5.36 -24.87 16.75
N SER A 25 5.41 -24.55 18.04
CA SER A 25 4.35 -23.80 18.71
C SER A 25 4.29 -22.41 18.08
N TYR A 26 3.50 -22.26 17.01
CA TYR A 26 3.13 -20.96 16.48
C TYR A 26 2.18 -20.32 17.48
N VAL A 27 2.72 -19.52 18.39
CA VAL A 27 1.92 -18.60 19.20
C VAL A 27 1.46 -17.50 18.24
N PRO A 28 0.16 -17.40 17.90
CA PRO A 28 -0.31 -16.27 17.12
C PRO A 28 -0.01 -15.03 17.94
N LYS A 29 0.86 -14.15 17.44
CA LYS A 29 1.05 -12.85 18.08
C LYS A 29 -0.31 -12.16 18.01
N SER A 30 -0.92 -11.95 19.18
CA SER A 30 -2.15 -11.17 19.28
C SER A 30 -1.88 -9.79 18.66
N PHE A 31 -2.65 -9.46 17.63
CA PHE A 31 -2.58 -8.15 16.99
C PHE A 31 -3.39 -7.16 17.82
N ASP A 32 -2.73 -6.13 18.34
CA ASP A 32 -3.44 -5.01 18.96
C ASP A 32 -4.13 -4.21 17.86
N LEU A 33 -5.42 -4.45 17.64
CA LEU A 33 -6.22 -3.74 16.65
C LEU A 33 -6.30 -2.22 16.92
N LYS A 34 -5.89 -1.76 18.11
CA LYS A 34 -5.83 -0.33 18.45
C LYS A 34 -4.57 0.35 17.92
N LYS A 35 -3.57 -0.40 17.43
CA LYS A 35 -2.28 0.16 16.98
C LYS A 35 -1.83 -0.47 15.66
N PRO A 36 -1.22 0.32 14.77
CA PRO A 36 -0.74 -0.23 13.53
C PRO A 36 0.50 -1.08 13.73
N CYS A 37 0.55 -2.21 13.03
CA CYS A 37 1.71 -3.11 13.04
C CYS A 37 2.89 -2.57 12.23
N LYS A 38 2.62 -1.62 11.32
CA LYS A 38 3.60 -0.90 10.52
C LYS A 38 3.11 0.51 10.25
N HIS A 39 4.03 1.44 10.23
CA HIS A 39 3.75 2.86 10.00
C HIS A 39 4.76 3.43 9.02
N PHE A 40 4.27 4.16 8.02
CA PHE A 40 5.07 4.90 7.06
C PHE A 40 4.61 6.37 7.03
N VAL A 41 5.58 7.26 6.85
CA VAL A 41 5.33 8.66 6.48
C VAL A 41 6.01 8.87 5.15
N LEU A 42 5.22 9.20 4.13
CA LEU A 42 5.65 9.29 2.75
C LEU A 42 5.16 10.61 2.16
N TYR A 43 5.83 11.09 1.12
CA TYR A 43 5.45 12.32 0.41
C TYR A 43 5.27 11.98 -1.05
N LEU A 44 4.08 12.28 -1.59
CA LEU A 44 3.72 12.02 -2.97
C LEU A 44 3.78 13.33 -3.75
N HIS A 45 4.42 13.30 -4.91
CA HIS A 45 4.63 14.50 -5.71
C HIS A 45 3.90 14.37 -7.04
N ASN A 46 2.94 15.26 -7.28
CA ASN A 46 2.15 15.28 -8.50
C ASN A 46 2.56 16.47 -9.36
N ILE A 47 3.14 16.22 -10.53
CA ILE A 47 3.46 17.24 -11.53
C ILE A 47 2.53 17.00 -12.72
N ALA A 48 1.50 17.84 -12.86
CA ALA A 48 0.54 17.72 -13.96
C ALA A 48 1.17 18.15 -15.28
N TYR A 49 0.86 17.42 -16.36
CA TYR A 49 1.21 17.82 -17.70
C TYR A 49 0.44 19.09 -18.11
N ASP A 50 1.16 20.13 -18.50
CA ASP A 50 0.59 21.44 -18.85
C ASP A 50 0.57 21.71 -20.37
N GLY A 51 1.07 20.77 -21.17
CA GLY A 51 1.26 20.93 -22.61
C GLY A 51 2.72 21.06 -23.02
N ASP A 52 3.57 21.63 -22.17
CA ASP A 52 4.94 22.01 -22.51
C ASP A 52 6.01 21.41 -21.57
N ASN A 53 5.60 20.74 -20.49
CA ASN A 53 6.49 20.19 -19.47
C ASN A 53 6.68 18.65 -19.55
N ALA A 54 6.62 18.06 -20.75
CA ALA A 54 6.59 16.60 -20.94
C ALA A 54 7.74 15.82 -20.25
N ALA A 55 8.94 16.42 -20.15
CA ALA A 55 10.09 15.81 -19.49
C ALA A 55 9.91 15.66 -17.96
N ASN A 56 9.08 16.52 -17.36
CA ASN A 56 8.95 16.64 -15.90
C ASN A 56 7.60 16.13 -15.39
N ALA A 57 6.57 16.12 -16.25
CA ALA A 57 5.23 15.69 -15.88
C ALA A 57 5.21 14.24 -15.37
N THR A 58 4.45 14.02 -14.31
CA THR A 58 4.24 12.70 -13.68
C THR A 58 2.77 12.27 -13.71
N ALA A 59 1.88 13.17 -14.13
CA ALA A 59 0.45 12.96 -14.23
C ALA A 59 -0.11 13.67 -15.48
N ALA A 60 -1.20 13.16 -16.04
CA ALA A 60 -1.87 13.78 -17.18
C ALA A 60 -3.39 13.60 -17.11
N THR A 61 -4.13 14.67 -17.40
CA THR A 61 -5.58 14.62 -17.60
C THR A 61 -5.86 13.94 -18.94
N ILE A 62 -6.58 12.81 -18.90
CA ILE A 62 -6.97 12.04 -20.09
C ILE A 62 -8.41 12.27 -20.51
N VAL A 63 -9.24 12.78 -19.58
CA VAL A 63 -10.61 13.22 -19.85
C VAL A 63 -10.78 14.57 -19.19
N LYS A 64 -11.13 15.60 -19.98
CA LYS A 64 -11.45 16.94 -19.49
C LYS A 64 -12.87 16.97 -18.90
N PRO A 65 -13.15 17.84 -17.91
CA PRO A 65 -14.48 17.93 -17.33
C PRO A 65 -15.50 18.40 -18.38
N LEU A 66 -16.72 17.88 -18.30
CA LEU A 66 -17.82 18.20 -19.24
C LEU A 66 -18.63 19.44 -18.82
N GLY A 67 -18.13 20.25 -17.89
CA GLY A 67 -18.81 21.45 -17.39
C GLY A 67 -19.92 21.19 -16.37
N LEU A 68 -19.94 20.02 -15.73
CA LEU A 68 -20.95 19.69 -14.71
C LEU A 68 -20.56 20.28 -13.34
N GLY A 69 -20.94 21.54 -13.11
CA GLY A 69 -20.56 22.31 -11.91
C GLY A 69 -19.12 22.84 -11.98
N ASP A 70 -18.68 23.51 -10.91
CA ASP A 70 -17.44 24.32 -10.90
C ASP A 70 -16.21 23.60 -10.31
N HIS A 71 -16.29 22.28 -10.11
CA HIS A 71 -15.29 21.49 -9.39
C HIS A 71 -14.75 20.31 -10.21
N SER A 72 -14.61 20.51 -11.53
CA SER A 72 -14.03 19.55 -12.46
C SER A 72 -14.69 18.16 -12.48
N PHE A 73 -15.99 18.07 -12.20
CA PHE A 73 -16.70 16.79 -12.20
C PHE A 73 -16.46 16.01 -13.51
N GLY A 74 -16.02 14.76 -13.39
CA GLY A 74 -15.75 13.86 -14.50
C GLY A 74 -14.35 14.00 -15.12
N GLU A 75 -13.54 14.95 -14.67
CA GLU A 75 -12.13 15.00 -15.07
C GLU A 75 -11.39 13.76 -14.52
N LEU A 76 -10.65 13.06 -15.39
CA LEU A 76 -9.91 11.84 -15.07
C LEU A 76 -8.42 12.02 -15.34
N ILE A 77 -7.61 11.71 -14.34
CA ILE A 77 -6.17 11.91 -14.35
C ILE A 77 -5.47 10.55 -14.14
N ILE A 78 -4.52 10.22 -15.01
CA ILE A 78 -3.59 9.09 -14.81
C ILE A 78 -2.32 9.62 -14.15
N ILE A 79 -1.78 8.86 -13.18
CA ILE A 79 -0.56 9.22 -12.45
C ILE A 79 0.49 8.11 -12.49
N ASN A 80 1.75 8.55 -12.48
CA ASN A 80 2.92 7.76 -12.15
C ASN A 80 3.86 8.65 -11.32
N ASN A 81 3.48 8.93 -10.07
CA ASN A 81 4.09 9.95 -9.24
C ASN A 81 5.25 9.40 -8.39
N PRO A 82 6.38 10.10 -8.25
CA PRO A 82 7.43 9.71 -7.31
C PRO A 82 6.96 9.89 -5.86
N VAL A 83 7.44 8.99 -5.00
CA VAL A 83 7.16 9.02 -3.56
C VAL A 83 8.47 9.00 -2.77
N THR A 84 8.67 9.97 -1.88
CA THR A 84 9.92 10.20 -1.12
C THR A 84 9.68 10.12 0.39
N LEU A 85 10.77 10.16 1.18
CA LEU A 85 10.74 10.16 2.65
C LEU A 85 10.69 11.57 3.26
N ASP A 86 10.87 12.60 2.44
CA ASP A 86 10.85 14.00 2.81
C ASP A 86 10.00 14.81 1.81
N GLN A 87 9.78 16.09 2.08
CA GLN A 87 8.94 16.95 1.23
C GLN A 87 9.62 17.39 -0.09
N ASN A 88 10.88 17.02 -0.31
CA ASN A 88 11.62 17.45 -1.49
C ASN A 88 11.35 16.48 -2.66
N TYR A 89 10.71 16.96 -3.72
CA TYR A 89 10.39 16.14 -4.90
C TYR A 89 11.62 15.67 -5.69
N LEU A 90 12.76 16.34 -5.53
CA LEU A 90 14.04 15.95 -6.14
C LEU A 90 14.76 14.86 -5.34
N SER A 91 14.30 14.54 -4.13
CA SER A 91 14.87 13.45 -3.35
C SER A 91 14.65 12.11 -4.03
N LYS A 92 15.56 11.17 -3.76
CA LYS A 92 15.49 9.81 -4.32
C LYS A 92 14.15 9.14 -3.97
N PRO A 93 13.34 8.72 -4.96
CA PRO A 93 12.09 8.03 -4.68
C PRO A 93 12.31 6.69 -3.97
N VAL A 94 11.49 6.40 -2.97
CA VAL A 94 11.41 5.09 -2.29
C VAL A 94 10.33 4.19 -2.87
N ALA A 95 9.35 4.79 -3.55
CA ALA A 95 8.29 4.11 -4.28
C ALA A 95 7.80 4.98 -5.44
N ARG A 96 6.91 4.42 -6.26
CA ARG A 96 6.07 5.19 -7.18
C ARG A 96 4.60 4.93 -6.90
N ALA A 97 3.77 5.96 -7.00
CA ALA A 97 2.32 5.84 -6.98
C ALA A 97 1.80 5.79 -8.41
N GLN A 98 1.19 4.65 -8.77
CA GLN A 98 0.73 4.38 -10.13
C GLN A 98 -0.77 4.09 -10.12
N GLY A 99 -1.53 4.76 -10.96
CA GLY A 99 -2.98 4.58 -11.02
C GLY A 99 -3.69 5.82 -11.55
N PHE A 100 -4.85 6.11 -11.01
CA PHE A 100 -5.67 7.24 -11.44
C PHE A 100 -6.49 7.82 -10.30
N TYR A 101 -7.02 9.02 -10.54
CA TYR A 101 -8.10 9.60 -9.75
C TYR A 101 -9.01 10.42 -10.66
N PHE A 102 -10.24 10.62 -10.22
CA PHE A 102 -11.20 11.49 -10.92
C PHE A 102 -12.00 12.31 -9.93
N TYR A 103 -12.44 13.50 -10.34
CA TYR A 103 -13.30 14.34 -9.51
C TYR A 103 -14.76 13.94 -9.71
N ASN A 104 -15.51 13.80 -8.60
CA ASN A 104 -16.85 13.21 -8.62
C ASN A 104 -17.88 13.98 -7.79
N MET A 105 -17.64 15.25 -7.48
CA MET A 105 -18.58 16.10 -6.73
C MET A 105 -18.77 17.44 -7.42
N LYS A 106 -20.04 17.87 -7.55
CA LYS A 106 -20.41 19.12 -8.25
C LYS A 106 -20.25 20.36 -7.36
N THR A 107 -20.43 20.18 -6.06
CA THR A 107 -20.58 21.26 -5.07
C THR A 107 -19.31 21.55 -4.26
N ASN A 108 -18.30 20.69 -4.36
CA ASN A 108 -16.99 20.88 -3.74
C ASN A 108 -15.95 19.98 -4.44
N TYR A 109 -14.67 20.22 -4.19
CA TYR A 109 -13.59 19.33 -4.61
C TYR A 109 -13.60 18.02 -3.81
N ASN A 110 -13.93 16.94 -4.51
CA ASN A 110 -13.80 15.57 -4.04
C ASN A 110 -13.21 14.74 -5.17
N ALA A 111 -12.26 13.87 -4.84
CA ALA A 111 -11.75 12.89 -5.77
C ALA A 111 -12.10 11.48 -5.31
N TRP A 112 -12.19 10.54 -6.23
CA TRP A 112 -12.06 9.13 -5.93
C TRP A 112 -10.70 8.65 -6.45
N VAL A 113 -9.93 7.94 -5.64
CA VAL A 113 -8.58 7.51 -5.98
C VAL A 113 -8.50 5.99 -6.10
N ALA A 114 -7.77 5.49 -7.08
CA ALA A 114 -7.27 4.13 -7.13
C ALA A 114 -5.84 4.14 -7.63
N TRP A 115 -4.89 3.88 -6.72
CA TRP A 115 -3.50 3.78 -7.09
C TRP A 115 -2.75 2.78 -6.22
N THR A 116 -1.63 2.31 -6.74
CA THR A 116 -0.76 1.35 -6.10
C THR A 116 0.58 2.00 -5.80
N LEU A 117 1.05 1.88 -4.55
CA LEU A 117 2.43 2.21 -4.20
C LEU A 117 3.31 1.02 -4.56
N VAL A 118 4.24 1.24 -5.47
CA VAL A 118 5.17 0.25 -6.01
C VAL A 118 6.56 0.48 -5.43
N PHE A 119 6.99 -0.42 -4.57
CA PHE A 119 8.32 -0.41 -3.95
C PHE A 119 9.23 -1.38 -4.69
N ASN A 120 10.41 -0.90 -5.07
CA ASN A 120 11.43 -1.72 -5.72
C ASN A 120 12.83 -1.28 -5.27
N SER A 121 13.07 -1.39 -3.97
CA SER A 121 14.34 -1.05 -3.34
C SER A 121 14.90 -2.25 -2.60
N THR A 122 16.13 -2.13 -2.08
CA THR A 122 16.73 -3.14 -1.20
C THR A 122 16.03 -3.23 0.16
N LYS A 123 15.30 -2.18 0.57
CA LYS A 123 14.60 -2.12 1.87
C LYS A 123 13.19 -2.69 1.78
N HIS A 124 12.48 -2.37 0.71
CA HIS A 124 11.12 -2.80 0.45
C HIS A 124 10.93 -3.15 -1.03
N LYS A 125 10.37 -4.33 -1.29
CA LYS A 125 10.04 -4.84 -2.62
C LYS A 125 8.64 -5.47 -2.61
N GLY A 126 7.71 -4.83 -3.29
CA GLY A 126 6.31 -5.24 -3.30
C GLY A 126 5.38 -4.06 -3.54
N THR A 127 4.09 -4.28 -3.35
CA THR A 127 3.09 -3.24 -3.60
C THR A 127 1.98 -3.23 -2.55
N PHE A 128 1.34 -2.09 -2.35
CA PHE A 128 0.01 -2.06 -1.76
C PHE A 128 -0.88 -1.02 -2.46
N THR A 129 -2.17 -1.31 -2.51
CA THR A 129 -3.16 -0.52 -3.26
C THR A 129 -4.01 0.30 -2.30
N ILE A 130 -4.19 1.57 -2.62
CA ILE A 130 -5.08 2.50 -1.93
C ILE A 130 -6.26 2.77 -2.86
N MET A 131 -7.47 2.62 -2.33
CA MET A 131 -8.69 2.79 -3.10
C MET A 131 -9.81 3.34 -2.21
N ASP A 132 -10.19 4.60 -2.39
CA ASP A 132 -11.23 5.23 -1.58
C ASP A 132 -11.67 6.61 -2.10
N ALA A 133 -12.69 7.18 -1.45
CA ALA A 133 -13.05 8.59 -1.56
C ALA A 133 -11.99 9.49 -0.88
N ASN A 134 -11.73 10.64 -1.50
CA ASN A 134 -10.73 11.61 -1.08
C ASN A 134 -11.36 13.03 -1.08
N PRO A 135 -12.19 13.38 -0.07
CA PRO A 135 -12.88 14.67 0.03
C PRO A 135 -11.95 15.80 0.48
N PHE A 136 -10.92 16.10 -0.33
CA PHE A 136 -9.85 17.02 0.04
C PHE A 136 -10.27 18.49 0.11
N GLY A 137 -11.37 18.88 -0.54
CA GLY A 137 -11.96 20.22 -0.40
C GLY A 137 -12.76 20.42 0.89
N LEU A 138 -13.02 19.35 1.66
CA LEU A 138 -13.83 19.37 2.88
C LEU A 138 -13.02 19.09 4.14
N GLN A 139 -11.97 18.27 4.04
CA GLN A 139 -11.27 17.74 5.21
C GLN A 139 -9.74 17.84 5.05
N PRO A 140 -9.02 18.37 6.06
CA PRO A 140 -7.56 18.53 6.01
C PRO A 140 -6.79 17.21 6.12
N ALA A 141 -7.38 16.21 6.78
CA ALA A 141 -6.86 14.85 6.93
C ALA A 141 -7.97 13.85 6.61
N ARG A 142 -7.66 12.80 5.85
CA ARG A 142 -8.65 11.86 5.32
C ARG A 142 -8.09 10.45 5.32
N ASP A 143 -8.86 9.51 5.83
CA ASP A 143 -8.46 8.11 5.90
C ASP A 143 -8.99 7.36 4.68
N LEU A 144 -8.07 6.72 3.96
CA LEU A 144 -8.35 5.95 2.76
C LEU A 144 -7.95 4.49 2.97
N SER A 145 -8.74 3.58 2.42
CA SER A 145 -8.52 2.15 2.58
C SER A 145 -7.31 1.64 1.81
N ILE A 146 -6.43 0.89 2.50
CA ILE A 146 -5.45 0.01 1.87
C ILE A 146 -6.13 -1.35 1.66
N VAL A 147 -6.40 -1.68 0.39
CA VAL A 147 -7.27 -2.80 0.01
C VAL A 147 -6.54 -4.11 -0.24
N GLY A 148 -5.21 -4.09 -0.32
CA GLY A 148 -4.40 -5.28 -0.57
C GLY A 148 -2.95 -4.96 -0.86
N GLY A 149 -2.12 -6.00 -0.99
CA GLY A 149 -0.72 -5.87 -1.38
C GLY A 149 -0.05 -7.16 -1.81
N THR A 150 1.17 -7.02 -2.32
CA THR A 150 2.02 -8.08 -2.88
C THR A 150 3.47 -7.97 -2.35
N GLY A 151 4.28 -9.01 -2.54
CA GLY A 151 5.68 -9.03 -2.09
C GLY A 151 5.79 -8.87 -0.57
N ASP A 152 6.64 -7.94 -0.13
CA ASP A 152 6.78 -7.60 1.30
C ASP A 152 5.45 -7.18 1.96
N PHE A 153 4.47 -6.76 1.16
CA PHE A 153 3.17 -6.29 1.63
C PHE A 153 2.02 -7.28 1.35
N LEU A 154 2.35 -8.54 1.09
CA LEU A 154 1.37 -9.59 0.83
C LEU A 154 0.29 -9.66 1.92
N MET A 155 -0.98 -9.64 1.50
CA MET A 155 -2.16 -9.66 2.38
C MET A 155 -2.27 -8.46 3.34
N THR A 156 -1.63 -7.32 3.01
CA THR A 156 -1.83 -6.11 3.80
C THR A 156 -3.26 -5.59 3.68
N ARG A 157 -3.78 -5.10 4.79
CA ARG A 157 -4.94 -4.19 4.86
C ARG A 157 -4.45 -2.91 5.54
N GLY A 158 -5.31 -1.97 5.90
CA GLY A 158 -4.93 -0.80 6.69
C GLY A 158 -5.52 0.49 6.17
N ILE A 159 -4.99 1.60 6.67
CA ILE A 159 -5.48 2.94 6.40
C ILE A 159 -4.33 3.83 5.94
N ALA A 160 -4.54 4.62 4.89
CA ALA A 160 -3.67 5.68 4.48
C ALA A 160 -4.33 7.03 4.80
N THR A 161 -3.74 7.79 5.69
CA THR A 161 -4.19 9.14 6.05
C THR A 161 -3.54 10.16 5.13
N PHE A 162 -4.32 10.79 4.27
CA PHE A 162 -3.83 11.84 3.37
C PHE A 162 -3.91 13.20 4.04
N LYS A 163 -2.83 13.99 3.92
CA LYS A 163 -2.78 15.38 4.37
C LYS A 163 -2.33 16.26 3.23
N THR A 164 -3.24 17.11 2.76
CA THR A 164 -2.93 18.02 1.65
C THR A 164 -2.28 19.29 2.22
N LYS A 165 -0.97 19.47 1.97
CA LYS A 165 -0.30 20.78 2.01
C LYS A 165 0.03 21.17 0.56
N LEU A 166 0.64 22.34 0.33
CA LEU A 166 1.18 22.73 -0.99
C LEU A 166 2.07 21.62 -1.61
N THR A 167 2.60 20.72 -0.78
CA THR A 167 3.12 19.39 -1.13
C THR A 167 2.21 18.30 -0.54
N GLN A 168 1.81 17.29 -1.32
CA GLN A 168 0.94 16.21 -0.84
C GLN A 168 1.74 15.28 0.10
N GLY A 169 1.45 15.33 1.40
CA GLY A 169 1.94 14.36 2.38
C GLY A 169 0.96 13.19 2.47
N ILE A 170 1.47 11.96 2.37
CA ILE A 170 0.70 10.74 2.58
C ILE A 170 1.26 10.02 3.80
N ASP A 171 0.53 10.07 4.92
CA ASP A 171 0.81 9.21 6.06
C ASP A 171 0.18 7.85 5.76
N VAL A 172 0.98 6.80 5.50
CA VAL A 172 0.44 5.46 5.22
C VAL A 172 0.60 4.56 6.43
N VAL A 173 -0.51 3.99 6.90
CA VAL A 173 -0.55 3.11 8.06
C VAL A 173 -1.08 1.71 7.66
N PRO A 174 -0.23 0.84 7.07
CA PRO A 174 -0.64 -0.51 6.72
C PRO A 174 -0.83 -1.39 7.96
N ASN A 175 -1.95 -2.10 7.98
CA ASN A 175 -2.29 -3.15 8.93
C ASN A 175 -2.24 -4.52 8.23
N PHE A 176 -1.13 -5.24 8.41
CA PHE A 176 -0.94 -6.56 7.80
C PHE A 176 -1.80 -7.62 8.48
N ASN A 177 -2.65 -8.29 7.72
CA ASN A 177 -3.34 -9.49 8.19
C ASN A 177 -3.08 -10.62 7.20
N LYS A 178 -2.16 -11.51 7.54
CA LYS A 178 -1.92 -12.74 6.79
C LYS A 178 -3.13 -13.66 6.99
N TRP A 179 -3.88 -13.95 5.93
CA TRP A 179 -4.77 -15.12 5.91
C TRP A 179 -3.96 -16.31 5.37
N TYR A 180 -4.03 -17.44 6.07
CA TYR A 180 -3.45 -18.71 5.65
C TYR A 180 -4.23 -19.31 4.49
#